data_AF-A0AAW1U1M5-F1
#
_entry.id   AF-A0AAW1U1M5-F1
#
_cell.length_a   1.000
_cell.length_b   1.000
_cell.length_c   1.000
_cell.angle_alpha   90.00
_cell.angle_beta   90.00
_cell.angle_gamma   90.00
#
_symmetry.space_group_name_H-M   'P 1'
#
loop_
_entity.id
_entity.type
_entity.pdbx_description
1 polymer ?
#
loop_
_entity_poly.entity_id
_entity_poly.type
_entity_poly.pdbx_seq_one_letter_code
_entity_poly.pdbx_strand_id
1 'polypeptide(L)'
;MLDEMKKSISKIIQENKQLKKDREVLITRVASLKEEVISVRQRGRNRNNVVLIKFKKEGIRKELFRKKKEIGTLDLVDCGIGNRKGSIYFDEDLLTDIRKLFQKARELRKHGFRYIWFKDEQILVRKSNFSNVIKIKCENQIIEMMAPAKQQE
;
A
#
# COMPACT_ATOMS: atom_id res chain seq x y z
N MET A 1 18.99 -69.89 15.22
CA MET A 1 19.94 -69.00 14.53
C MET A 1 19.46 -68.54 13.15
N LEU A 2 19.41 -69.38 12.11
CA LEU A 2 19.09 -68.91 10.74
C LEU A 2 17.63 -68.40 10.59
N ASP A 3 16.66 -69.06 11.23
CA ASP A 3 15.25 -68.62 11.21
C ASP A 3 14.99 -67.37 12.06
N GLU A 4 15.74 -67.20 13.15
CA GLU A 4 15.69 -65.98 13.96
C GLU A 4 16.27 -64.79 13.17
N MET A 5 17.35 -65.01 12.42
CA MET A 5 17.91 -64.01 11.50
C MET A 5 16.91 -63.63 10.40
N LYS A 6 16.23 -64.60 9.79
CA LYS A 6 15.18 -64.34 8.79
C LYS A 6 14.05 -63.49 9.37
N LYS A 7 13.57 -63.82 10.57
CA LYS A 7 12.52 -63.06 11.27
C LYS A 7 12.96 -61.63 11.57
N SER A 8 14.21 -61.44 12.00
CA SER A 8 14.79 -60.11 12.24
C SER A 8 14.91 -59.29 10.94
N ILE A 9 15.35 -59.91 9.84
CA ILE A 9 15.45 -59.26 8.52
C ILE A 9 14.07 -58.82 8.03
N SER A 10 13.05 -59.69 8.12
CA SER A 10 11.69 -59.33 7.74
C SER A 10 11.14 -58.14 8.54
N LYS A 11 11.43 -58.10 9.85
CA LYS A 11 11.06 -56.97 10.71
C LYS A 11 11.75 -55.67 10.26
N ILE A 12 13.06 -55.70 10.02
CA ILE A 12 13.83 -54.54 9.53
C ILE A 12 13.32 -54.05 8.18
N ILE A 13 12.96 -54.96 7.26
CA ILE A 13 12.39 -54.59 5.96
C ILE A 13 11.05 -53.87 6.13
N GLN A 14 10.19 -54.37 7.02
CA GLN A 14 8.89 -53.77 7.30
C GLN A 14 9.05 -52.38 7.95
N GLU A 15 9.96 -52.23 8.92
CA GLU A 15 10.28 -50.96 9.55
C GLU A 15 10.82 -49.94 8.53
N ASN A 16 11.74 -50.35 7.65
CA ASN A 16 12.26 -49.48 6.58
C ASN A 16 11.18 -49.05 5.59
N LYS A 17 10.21 -49.93 5.29
CA LYS A 17 9.07 -49.59 4.43
C LYS A 17 8.19 -48.53 5.09
N GLN A 18 7.95 -48.64 6.39
CA GLN A 18 7.19 -47.65 7.14
C GLN A 18 7.93 -46.31 7.23
N LEU A 19 9.23 -46.32 7.55
CA LEU A 19 10.05 -45.10 7.62
C LEU A 19 10.08 -44.32 6.30
N LYS A 20 10.10 -45.02 5.15
CA LYS A 20 10.00 -44.37 3.84
C LYS A 20 8.65 -43.65 3.67
N LYS A 21 7.56 -44.29 4.08
CA LYS A 21 6.22 -43.69 4.01
C LYS A 21 6.13 -42.44 4.89
N ASP A 22 6.66 -42.50 6.10
CA ASP A 22 6.64 -41.37 7.04
C ASP A 22 7.50 -40.21 6.53
N ARG A 23 8.64 -40.51 5.90
CA ARG A 23 9.49 -39.50 5.24
C ARG A 23 8.74 -38.75 4.14
N GLU A 24 8.00 -39.44 3.28
CA GLU A 24 7.21 -38.79 2.22
C GLU A 24 6.15 -37.85 2.81
N VAL A 25 5.43 -38.29 3.84
CA VAL A 25 4.43 -37.47 4.55
C VAL A 25 5.07 -36.22 5.15
N LEU A 26 6.24 -36.36 5.79
CA LEU A 26 6.98 -35.24 6.36
C LEU A 26 7.46 -34.25 5.27
N ILE A 27 7.93 -34.75 4.12
CA ILE A 27 8.33 -33.89 3.00
C ILE A 27 7.13 -33.05 2.53
N THR A 28 5.96 -33.66 2.34
CA THR A 28 4.75 -32.93 1.98
C THR A 28 4.36 -31.90 3.04
N ARG A 29 4.42 -32.26 4.33
CA ARG A 29 4.07 -31.34 5.42
C ARG A 29 5.03 -30.15 5.50
N VAL A 30 6.33 -30.38 5.33
CA VAL A 30 7.34 -29.32 5.31
C VAL A 30 7.13 -28.39 4.12
N ALA A 31 6.79 -28.91 2.94
CA ALA A 31 6.45 -28.09 1.78
C ALA A 31 5.23 -27.19 2.06
N SER A 32 4.15 -27.76 2.59
CA SER A 32 2.95 -27.01 2.97
C SER A 32 3.22 -25.94 4.03
N LEU A 33 4.00 -26.26 5.07
CA LEU A 33 4.38 -25.31 6.11
C LEU A 33 5.28 -24.19 5.58
N LYS A 34 6.16 -24.48 4.62
CA LYS A 34 6.98 -23.44 3.95
C LYS A 34 6.09 -22.44 3.21
N GLU A 35 5.09 -22.91 2.47
CA GLU A 35 4.13 -22.04 1.78
C GLU A 35 3.31 -21.20 2.78
N GLU A 36 2.84 -21.82 3.87
CA GLU A 36 2.11 -21.11 4.92
C GLU A 36 2.97 -20.01 5.57
N VAL A 37 4.22 -20.31 5.90
CA VAL A 37 5.19 -19.33 6.44
C VAL A 37 5.46 -18.20 5.45
N ILE A 38 5.58 -18.49 4.15
CA ILE A 38 5.74 -17.46 3.11
C ILE A 38 4.50 -16.56 3.10
N SER A 39 3.30 -17.13 3.11
CA SER A 39 2.04 -16.38 3.12
C SER A 39 1.88 -15.50 4.37
N VAL A 40 2.24 -16.00 5.55
CA VAL A 40 2.18 -15.27 6.82
C VAL A 40 3.23 -14.15 6.84
N ARG A 41 4.45 -14.42 6.36
CA ARG A 41 5.50 -13.39 6.20
C ARG A 41 5.09 -12.30 5.20
N GLN A 42 4.41 -12.66 4.11
CA GLN A 42 3.86 -11.69 3.16
C GLN A 42 2.77 -10.84 3.82
N ARG A 43 1.85 -11.44 4.60
CA ARG A 43 0.81 -10.70 5.35
C ARG A 43 1.40 -9.75 6.40
N GLY A 44 2.51 -10.11 7.05
CA GLY A 44 3.22 -9.25 8.00
C GLY A 44 4.01 -8.11 7.34
N ARG A 45 4.41 -8.25 6.07
CA ARG A 45 5.11 -7.21 5.30
C ARG A 45 4.16 -6.26 4.55
N ASN A 46 2.92 -6.68 4.26
CA ASN A 46 1.99 -5.93 3.40
C ASN A 46 0.97 -5.04 4.13
N ARG A 47 1.14 -4.79 5.43
CA ARG A 47 0.39 -3.71 6.10
C ARG A 47 1.34 -2.56 6.35
N ASN A 48 1.42 -1.65 5.37
CA ASN A 48 1.57 -0.24 5.73
C ASN A 48 0.44 0.03 6.71
N ASN A 49 0.76 0.12 8.00
CA ASN A 49 -0.22 0.38 9.06
C ASN A 49 -0.68 1.83 8.88
N VAL A 50 -1.62 2.04 7.95
CA VAL A 50 -2.26 3.33 7.77
C VAL A 50 -3.12 3.57 8.98
N VAL A 51 -2.78 4.61 9.75
CA VAL A 51 -3.57 5.05 10.89
C VAL A 51 -4.51 6.15 10.39
N LEU A 52 -5.81 5.88 10.42
CA LEU A 52 -6.81 6.89 10.12
C LEU A 52 -7.08 7.74 11.36
N ILE A 53 -6.85 9.05 11.24
CA ILE A 53 -7.01 10.01 12.32
C ILE A 53 -8.16 10.96 11.99
N LYS A 54 -9.21 10.96 12.83
CA LYS A 54 -10.31 11.92 12.72
C LYS A 54 -10.09 13.09 13.69
N PHE A 55 -9.94 14.29 13.14
CA PHE A 55 -9.80 15.49 13.96
C PHE A 55 -11.17 16.00 14.41
N LYS A 56 -11.29 16.42 15.67
CA LYS A 56 -12.51 17.06 16.19
C LYS A 56 -12.69 18.48 15.65
N LYS A 57 -11.59 19.18 15.40
CA LYS A 57 -11.58 20.56 14.87
C LYS A 57 -10.70 20.64 13.64
N GLU A 58 -11.20 21.30 12.62
CA GLU A 58 -10.51 21.50 11.34
C GLU A 58 -9.22 22.31 11.48
N GLY A 59 -9.17 23.27 12.42
CA GLY A 59 -7.97 24.05 12.71
C GLY A 59 -6.77 23.19 13.14
N ILE A 60 -7.00 22.11 13.89
CA ILE A 60 -5.94 21.22 14.37
C ILE A 60 -5.34 20.43 13.20
N ARG A 61 -6.20 19.95 12.28
CA ARG A 61 -5.77 19.26 11.07
C ARG A 61 -4.87 20.15 10.23
N LYS A 62 -5.28 21.40 9.98
CA LYS A 62 -4.49 22.39 9.23
C LYS A 62 -3.17 22.72 9.91
N GLU A 63 -3.18 22.89 11.23
CA GLU A 63 -1.96 23.14 11.99
C GLU A 63 -0.96 21.97 11.90
N LEU A 64 -1.45 20.72 11.96
CA LEU A 64 -0.62 19.53 11.80
C LEU A 64 0.11 19.54 10.46
N PHE A 65 -0.59 19.74 9.34
CA PHE A 65 0.04 19.79 8.02
C PHE A 65 1.00 20.97 7.87
N ARG A 66 0.69 22.12 8.48
CA ARG A 66 1.59 23.29 8.50
C ARG A 66 2.90 22.96 9.23
N LYS A 67 2.82 22.46 10.46
CA LYS A 67 4.00 22.09 11.27
C LYS A 67 4.79 20.96 10.62
N LYS A 68 4.12 19.95 10.04
CA LYS A 68 4.79 18.91 9.25
C LYS A 68 5.64 19.56 8.15
N LYS A 69 5.08 20.49 7.37
CA LYS A 69 5.81 21.15 6.29
C LYS A 69 7.05 21.90 6.79
N GLU A 70 6.97 22.51 7.97
CA GLU A 70 8.11 23.18 8.63
C GLU A 70 9.20 22.19 9.07
N ILE A 71 8.81 21.03 9.62
CA ILE A 71 9.74 19.99 10.10
C ILE A 71 10.38 19.22 8.93
N GLY A 72 9.64 18.98 7.85
CA GLY A 72 10.13 18.21 6.69
C GLY A 72 9.87 16.71 6.82
N THR A 73 10.93 15.90 6.78
CA THR A 73 10.84 14.43 6.89
C THR A 73 10.80 14.04 8.35
N LEU A 74 9.86 13.15 8.72
CA LEU A 74 9.75 12.60 10.06
C LEU A 74 10.16 11.13 10.01
N ASP A 75 11.10 10.73 10.86
CA ASP A 75 11.52 9.35 11.00
C ASP A 75 10.87 8.68 12.21
N LEU A 76 10.56 7.40 12.06
CA LEU A 76 9.97 6.55 13.11
C LEU A 76 10.79 6.58 14.40
N VAL A 77 12.12 6.52 14.29
CA VAL A 77 13.05 6.55 15.43
C VAL A 77 12.99 7.89 16.16
N ASP A 78 12.97 9.01 15.43
CA ASP A 78 12.91 10.36 16.02
C ASP A 78 11.58 10.61 16.75
N CYS A 79 10.51 9.94 16.31
CA CYS A 79 9.21 9.96 16.96
C CYS A 79 9.06 8.89 18.07
N GLY A 80 10.10 8.10 18.36
CA GLY A 80 10.05 7.02 19.36
C GLY A 80 9.16 5.84 18.96
N ILE A 81 8.85 5.67 17.68
CA ILE A 81 7.97 4.63 17.14
C ILE A 81 8.82 3.47 16.60
N GLY A 82 9.14 2.52 17.48
CA GLY A 82 9.92 1.34 17.11
C GLY A 82 11.41 1.62 16.87
N ASN A 83 12.14 0.58 16.46
CA ASN A 83 13.61 0.59 16.46
C ASN A 83 14.22 0.58 15.05
N ARG A 84 13.42 0.88 14.02
CA ARG A 84 13.87 0.86 12.61
C ARG A 84 13.70 2.23 11.98
N LYS A 85 14.69 2.63 11.17
CA LYS A 85 14.56 3.81 10.30
C LYS A 85 13.40 3.62 9.33
N GLY A 86 12.64 4.69 9.13
CA GLY A 86 11.46 4.67 8.27
C GLY A 86 10.74 5.99 8.34
N SER A 87 10.38 6.54 7.18
CA SER A 87 9.71 7.82 7.09
C SER A 87 8.21 7.71 7.40
N ILE A 88 7.70 8.67 8.15
CA ILE A 88 6.28 8.85 8.44
C ILE A 88 5.68 9.80 7.40
N TYR A 89 4.64 9.34 6.72
CA TYR A 89 3.91 10.12 5.74
C TYR A 89 2.54 10.52 6.29
N PHE A 90 2.19 11.78 6.07
CA PHE A 90 0.87 12.33 6.36
C PHE A 90 0.21 12.62 5.03
N ASP A 91 -0.98 12.04 4.83
CA ASP A 91 -1.81 12.31 3.65
C ASP A 91 -3.23 12.63 4.11
N GLU A 92 -3.95 13.41 3.31
CA GLU A 92 -5.37 13.67 3.54
C GLU A 92 -6.18 12.47 3.03
N ASP A 93 -7.12 11.97 3.84
CA ASP A 93 -7.99 10.90 3.37
C ASP A 93 -9.02 11.45 2.37
N LEU A 94 -9.03 10.85 1.19
CA LEU A 94 -9.91 11.21 0.09
C LEU A 94 -11.17 10.37 0.14
N LEU A 95 -12.33 11.01 0.27
CA LEU A 95 -13.62 10.36 0.04
C LEU A 95 -13.66 9.71 -1.34
N THR A 96 -14.38 8.60 -1.48
CA THR A 96 -14.43 7.81 -2.72
C THR A 96 -14.78 8.64 -3.96
N ASP A 97 -15.76 9.55 -3.85
CA ASP A 97 -16.19 10.39 -4.97
C ASP A 97 -15.14 11.43 -5.34
N ILE A 98 -14.51 12.05 -4.34
CA ILE A 98 -13.41 12.99 -4.54
C ILE A 98 -12.21 12.27 -5.17
N ARG A 99 -11.93 11.03 -4.77
CA ARG A 99 -10.86 10.22 -5.35
C ARG A 99 -11.10 9.95 -6.83
N LYS A 100 -12.34 9.60 -7.21
CA LYS A 100 -12.73 9.44 -8.63
C LYS A 100 -12.58 10.75 -9.40
N LEU A 101 -13.06 11.86 -8.84
CA LEU A 101 -12.94 13.17 -9.46
C LEU A 101 -11.46 13.59 -9.63
N PHE A 102 -10.62 13.33 -8.62
CA PHE A 102 -9.19 13.62 -8.66
C PHE A 102 -8.46 12.78 -9.70
N GLN A 103 -8.85 11.51 -9.85
CA GLN A 103 -8.31 10.63 -10.90
C GLN A 103 -8.64 11.17 -12.29
N LYS A 104 -9.90 11.59 -12.53
CA LYS A 104 -10.30 12.24 -13.80
C LYS A 104 -9.55 13.55 -14.01
N ALA A 105 -9.40 14.37 -12.97
CA ALA A 105 -8.67 15.63 -13.08
C ALA A 105 -7.22 15.43 -13.55
N ARG A 106 -6.57 14.31 -13.21
CA ARG A 106 -5.20 14.01 -13.67
C ARG A 106 -5.07 13.89 -15.19
N GLU A 107 -6.15 13.62 -15.91
CA GLU A 107 -6.16 13.57 -17.37
C GLU A 107 -5.88 14.94 -18.01
N LEU A 108 -6.15 16.03 -17.28
CA LEU A 108 -5.82 17.40 -17.70
C LEU A 108 -4.31 17.60 -17.95
N ARG A 109 -3.44 16.70 -17.48
CA ARG A 109 -2.02 16.71 -17.86
C ARG A 109 -1.81 16.68 -19.37
N LYS A 110 -2.66 15.95 -20.10
CA LYS A 110 -2.63 15.89 -21.57
C LYS A 110 -3.01 17.21 -22.24
N HIS A 111 -3.70 18.09 -21.50
CA HIS A 111 -4.19 19.39 -21.95
C HIS A 111 -3.37 20.55 -21.36
N GLY A 112 -2.11 20.29 -20.97
CA GLY A 112 -1.15 21.30 -20.52
C GLY A 112 -1.22 21.67 -19.04
N PHE A 113 -2.02 20.97 -18.23
CA PHE A 113 -2.03 21.17 -16.77
C PHE A 113 -0.89 20.40 -16.09
N ARG A 114 0.23 21.09 -15.82
CA ARG A 114 1.42 20.47 -15.22
C ARG A 114 1.24 20.10 -13.75
N TYR A 115 0.50 20.90 -13.00
CA TYR A 115 0.36 20.73 -11.56
C TYR A 115 -1.08 20.43 -11.19
N ILE A 116 -1.28 19.28 -10.55
CA ILE A 116 -2.59 18.77 -10.13
C ILE A 116 -2.39 18.15 -8.75
N TRP A 117 -3.04 18.71 -7.73
CA TRP A 117 -2.90 18.26 -6.36
C TRP A 117 -4.20 18.41 -5.59
N PHE A 118 -4.28 17.71 -4.46
CA PHE A 118 -5.37 17.82 -3.51
C PHE A 118 -4.86 18.55 -2.27
N LYS A 119 -5.66 19.48 -1.75
CA LYS A 119 -5.36 20.22 -0.53
C LYS A 119 -6.63 20.79 0.06
N ASP A 120 -6.79 20.70 1.39
CA ASP A 120 -7.92 21.32 2.10
C ASP A 120 -9.28 20.90 1.52
N GLU A 121 -9.43 19.62 1.20
CA GLU A 121 -10.64 19.05 0.57
C GLU A 121 -10.92 19.55 -0.86
N GLN A 122 -9.93 20.17 -1.52
CA GLN A 122 -10.07 20.77 -2.84
C GLN A 122 -9.09 20.18 -3.83
N ILE A 123 -9.58 19.90 -5.03
CA ILE A 123 -8.74 19.55 -6.17
C ILE A 123 -8.32 20.85 -6.85
N LEU A 124 -7.01 21.08 -6.93
CA LEU A 124 -6.41 22.29 -7.46
C LEU A 124 -5.55 21.94 -8.68
N VAL A 125 -5.67 22.73 -9.73
CA VAL A 125 -4.90 22.57 -10.97
C VAL A 125 -4.32 23.89 -11.45
N ARG A 126 -3.17 23.82 -12.12
CA ARG A 126 -2.58 24.97 -12.85
C ARG A 126 -1.70 24.47 -14.00
N LYS A 127 -1.57 25.29 -15.05
CA LYS A 127 -0.79 24.96 -16.26
C LYS A 127 0.72 25.08 -16.05
N SER A 128 1.15 26.17 -15.42
CA SER A 128 2.55 26.48 -15.14
C SER A 128 2.71 27.02 -13.72
N ASN A 129 3.95 27.34 -13.32
CA ASN A 129 4.20 27.98 -12.02
C ASN A 129 3.59 29.37 -11.90
N PHE A 130 3.39 30.04 -13.03
CA PHE A 130 2.92 31.43 -13.11
C PHE A 130 1.44 31.54 -13.46
N SER A 131 0.81 30.44 -13.91
CA SER A 131 -0.62 30.45 -14.20
C SER A 131 -1.46 30.39 -12.92
N ASN A 132 -2.66 30.98 -12.98
CA ASN A 132 -3.64 30.93 -11.89
C ASN A 132 -3.97 29.50 -11.47
N VAL A 133 -4.21 29.32 -10.17
CA VAL A 133 -4.71 28.07 -9.60
C VAL A 133 -6.22 28.01 -9.79
N ILE A 134 -6.70 26.95 -10.41
CA ILE A 134 -8.11 26.71 -10.66
C ILE A 134 -8.58 25.57 -9.74
N LYS A 135 -9.70 25.79 -9.04
CA LYS A 135 -10.34 24.77 -8.21
C LYS A 135 -11.34 23.98 -9.05
N ILE A 136 -11.20 22.66 -9.06
CA ILE A 136 -12.16 21.74 -9.68
C ILE A 136 -13.21 21.34 -8.64
N LYS A 137 -14.48 21.58 -8.96
CA LYS A 137 -15.64 21.27 -8.11
C LYS A 137 -16.44 20.09 -8.62
N CYS A 138 -16.44 19.84 -9.93
CA CYS A 138 -17.22 18.80 -10.56
C CYS A 138 -16.55 18.29 -11.84
N GLU A 139 -17.08 17.20 -12.39
CA GLU A 139 -16.57 16.59 -13.60
C GLU A 139 -16.78 17.45 -14.85
N ASN A 140 -17.89 18.18 -14.94
CA ASN A 140 -18.18 19.03 -16.10
C ASN A 140 -17.09 20.10 -16.32
N GLN A 141 -16.55 20.66 -15.24
CA GLN A 141 -15.42 21.59 -15.35
C GLN A 141 -14.18 20.94 -15.97
N ILE A 142 -13.94 19.66 -15.70
CA ILE A 142 -12.83 18.92 -16.31
C ILE A 142 -13.07 18.80 -17.82
N ILE A 143 -14.29 18.44 -18.23
CA ILE A 143 -14.67 18.29 -19.64
C ILE A 143 -14.51 19.63 -20.38
N GLU A 144 -14.99 20.73 -19.79
CA GLU A 144 -14.82 22.08 -20.36
C GLU A 144 -13.34 22.47 -20.51
N MET A 145 -12.49 22.08 -19.55
CA MET A 145 -11.05 22.36 -19.60
C MET A 145 -10.29 21.46 -20.58
N MET A 146 -10.85 20.31 -20.95
CA MET A 146 -10.32 19.42 -21.99
C MET A 146 -10.72 19.88 -23.39
N ALA A 147 -11.84 20.60 -23.50
CA ALA A 147 -12.33 21.09 -24.78
C ALA A 147 -11.28 22.01 -25.45
N PRO A 148 -11.07 21.88 -26.77
CA PRO A 148 -10.24 22.82 -27.50
C PRO A 148 -10.82 24.23 -27.34
N ALA A 149 -9.94 25.24 -27.22
CA ALA A 149 -10.35 26.62 -27.07
C ALA A 149 -11.35 26.99 -28.18
N LYS A 150 -12.56 27.43 -27.81
CA LYS A 150 -13.48 28.05 -28.76
C LYS A 150 -12.77 29.29 -29.28
N GLN A 151 -12.38 29.27 -30.55
CA GLN A 151 -11.93 30.46 -31.26
C GLN A 151 -13.11 31.46 -31.18
N GLN A 152 -12.90 32.58 -30.48
CA GLN A 152 -13.82 33.70 -30.55
C GLN A 152 -13.58 34.36 -31.92
N GLU A 153 -14.61 34.33 -32.76
CA GLU A 153 -14.71 35.07 -34.03
C GLU A 153 -14.62 36.59 -33.79
#